data_AF-A0A2G6DKZ5-F1
#
_entry.id   AF-A0A2G6DKZ5-F1
#
_cell.length_a   1.000
_cell.length_b   1.000
_cell.length_c   1.000
_cell.angle_alpha   90.00
_cell.angle_beta   90.00
_cell.angle_gamma   90.00
#
_symmetry.space_group_name_H-M   'P 1'
#
loop_
_entity.id
_entity.type
_entity.pdbx_description
1 polymer ?
#
loop_
_entity_poly.entity_id
_entity_poly.type
_entity_poly.pdbx_seq_one_letter_code
_entity_poly.pdbx_strand_id
1 'polypeptide(L)'
;MQGDRVQFHYYRLWWPGNGTVFLGHGISQQTYQTERQYKNFDLAATLFQTPYNVPIPRSIWNHLGLWWVNKPAPINQWWIGLPSFLPVLIVLLFIYYLRCT
;
A
#
# COMPACT_ATOMS: atom_id res chain seq x y z
N MET A 1 -2.67 -16.33 30.91
CA MET A 1 -2.51 -14.90 30.57
C MET A 1 -3.20 -14.68 29.23
N GLN A 2 -4.36 -14.03 29.22
CA GLN A 2 -5.02 -13.62 27.97
C GLN A 2 -4.08 -12.61 27.30
N GLY A 3 -3.43 -13.02 26.22
CA GLY A 3 -2.43 -12.19 25.55
C GLY A 3 -3.05 -10.91 25.04
N ASP A 4 -2.52 -9.78 25.48
CA ASP A 4 -2.97 -8.46 25.06
C ASP A 4 -2.89 -8.36 23.53
N ARG A 5 -4.01 -8.03 22.90
CA ARG A 5 -4.07 -7.76 21.46
C ARG A 5 -3.74 -6.30 21.25
N VAL A 6 -2.69 -6.02 20.50
CA VAL A 6 -2.33 -4.66 20.10
C VAL A 6 -2.86 -4.37 18.70
N GLN A 7 -3.30 -3.13 18.50
CA GLN A 7 -3.67 -2.62 17.19
C GLN A 7 -2.40 -2.10 16.49
N PHE A 8 -1.99 -2.77 15.43
CA PHE A 8 -0.87 -2.34 14.61
C PHE A 8 -1.37 -1.54 13.42
N HIS A 9 -1.08 -0.24 13.42
CA HIS A 9 -1.37 0.67 12.33
C HIS A 9 -0.21 0.70 11.34
N TYR A 10 -0.50 0.61 10.05
CA TYR A 10 0.53 0.70 9.03
C TYR A 10 0.06 1.51 7.83
N TYR A 11 1.02 2.20 7.23
CA TYR A 11 0.90 2.83 5.91
C TYR A 11 1.77 2.04 4.95
N ARG A 12 1.26 1.76 3.76
CA ARG A 12 1.97 0.95 2.78
C ARG A 12 1.75 1.47 1.37
N LEU A 13 2.84 1.52 0.62
CA LEU A 13 2.82 1.58 -0.83
C LEU A 13 2.93 0.15 -1.37
N TRP A 14 2.14 -0.19 -2.37
CA TRP A 14 2.05 -1.55 -2.86
C TRP A 14 1.89 -1.56 -4.38
N TRP A 15 2.80 -2.24 -5.08
CA TRP A 15 2.78 -2.34 -6.54
C TRP A 15 2.63 -3.81 -7.00
N PRO A 16 1.40 -4.29 -7.22
CA PRO A 16 1.15 -5.70 -7.59
C PRO A 16 1.50 -6.08 -9.04
N GLY A 17 2.05 -5.17 -9.85
CA GLY A 17 2.39 -5.44 -11.25
C GLY A 17 1.21 -5.49 -12.22
N ASN A 18 -0.01 -5.15 -11.80
CA ASN A 18 -1.21 -5.12 -12.66
C ASN A 18 -1.47 -3.74 -13.32
N GLY A 19 -0.43 -2.91 -13.45
CA GLY A 19 -0.56 -1.55 -13.97
C GLY A 19 -0.99 -0.49 -12.94
N THR A 20 -1.21 -0.87 -11.67
CA THR A 20 -1.60 0.02 -10.58
C THR A 20 -0.53 0.10 -9.50
N VAL A 21 -0.36 1.27 -8.89
CA VAL A 21 0.30 1.46 -7.60
C VAL A 21 -0.75 1.81 -6.56
N PHE A 22 -0.80 1.05 -5.47
CA PHE A 22 -1.69 1.27 -4.35
C PHE A 22 -0.98 2.01 -3.23
N LEU A 23 -1.65 3.00 -2.65
CA LEU A 23 -1.27 3.64 -1.41
C LEU A 23 -2.41 3.45 -0.42
N GLY A 24 -2.11 3.01 0.79
CA GLY A 24 -3.17 2.75 1.76
C GLY A 24 -2.70 2.65 3.19
N HIS A 25 -3.69 2.53 4.06
CA HIS A 25 -3.53 2.35 5.49
C HIS A 25 -4.38 1.17 5.96
N GLY A 26 -3.88 0.43 6.94
CA GLY A 26 -4.61 -0.68 7.54
C GLY A 26 -4.32 -0.84 9.02
N ILE A 27 -5.24 -1.52 9.71
CA ILE A 27 -5.11 -1.86 11.13
C ILE A 27 -5.15 -3.37 11.27
N SER A 28 -4.05 -3.99 11.67
CA SER A 28 -4.03 -5.41 11.99
C SER A 28 -4.03 -5.63 13.49
N GLN A 29 -4.94 -6.44 14.01
CA GLN A 29 -4.86 -6.94 15.37
C GLN A 29 -3.82 -8.05 15.43
N GLN A 30 -2.79 -7.87 16.26
CA GLN A 30 -1.75 -8.88 16.46
C GLN A 30 -1.64 -9.15 17.96
N THR A 31 -1.41 -10.42 18.32
CA THR A 31 -1.06 -10.77 19.70
C THR A 31 0.27 -10.11 20.03
N TYR A 32 0.34 -9.36 21.12
CA TYR A 32 1.57 -8.73 21.58
C TYR A 32 2.59 -9.82 21.92
N GLN A 33 3.75 -9.77 21.26
CA GLN A 33 4.86 -10.70 21.47
C GLN A 33 6.11 -9.88 21.79
N THR A 34 6.54 -9.90 23.05
CA THR A 34 7.67 -9.09 23.55
C THR A 34 8.99 -9.42 22.86
N GLU A 35 9.13 -10.64 22.32
CA GLU A 35 10.33 -11.12 21.62
C GLU A 35 10.32 -10.82 20.11
N ARG A 36 9.20 -10.34 19.55
CA ARG A 36 9.09 -10.14 18.12
C ARG A 36 9.68 -8.78 17.74
N GLN A 37 10.81 -8.79 17.05
CA GLN A 37 11.34 -7.57 16.44
C GLN A 37 10.39 -7.13 15.32
N TYR A 38 9.69 -6.02 15.55
CA TYR A 38 8.89 -5.38 14.51
C TYR A 38 9.81 -4.87 13.41
N LYS A 39 9.49 -5.23 12.17
CA LYS A 39 10.33 -4.86 11.03
C LYS A 39 10.30 -3.34 10.88
N ASN A 40 11.47 -2.70 10.95
CA ASN A 40 11.60 -1.27 10.64
C ASN A 40 11.06 -1.00 9.22
N PHE A 41 10.49 0.19 9.02
CA PHE A 41 9.96 0.59 7.71
C PHE A 41 11.07 0.55 6.66
N ASP A 42 10.96 -0.39 5.73
CA ASP A 42 11.91 -0.62 4.64
C ASP A 42 11.17 -0.39 3.32
N LEU A 43 11.53 0.71 2.65
CA LEU A 43 10.95 1.13 1.38
C LEU A 43 11.16 0.09 0.28
N ALA A 44 12.33 -0.54 0.22
CA ALA A 44 12.64 -1.55 -0.79
C ALA A 44 11.82 -2.81 -0.53
N ALA A 45 11.79 -3.30 0.71
CA ALA A 45 10.95 -4.44 1.08
C ALA A 45 9.46 -4.17 0.86
N THR A 46 9.03 -2.92 0.95
CA THR A 46 7.64 -2.50 0.70
C THR A 46 7.29 -2.53 -0.79
N LEU A 47 8.22 -2.10 -1.65
CA LEU A 47 8.04 -2.13 -3.11
C LEU A 47 8.04 -3.55 -3.69
N PHE A 48 8.91 -4.43 -3.19
CA PHE A 48 9.09 -5.79 -3.73
C PHE A 48 8.30 -6.88 -2.99
N GLN A 49 7.47 -6.51 -2.02
CA GLN A 49 6.65 -7.49 -1.31
C GLN A 49 5.54 -8.04 -2.18
N THR A 50 5.47 -9.37 -2.27
CA THR A 50 4.41 -10.07 -2.99
C THR A 50 3.05 -9.80 -2.32
N PRO A 51 2.03 -9.41 -3.08
CA PRO A 51 0.70 -9.19 -2.53
C PRO A 51 0.06 -10.45 -1.98
N TYR A 52 -0.51 -10.30 -0.78
CA TYR A 52 -1.33 -11.34 -0.18
C TYR A 52 -2.74 -11.43 -0.82
N ASN A 53 -3.27 -10.34 -1.40
CA ASN A 53 -4.61 -10.33 -2.02
C ASN A 53 -4.72 -9.21 -3.08
N VAL A 54 -4.43 -9.52 -4.34
CA VAL A 54 -4.62 -8.58 -5.46
C VAL A 54 -6.13 -8.43 -5.74
N PRO A 55 -6.70 -7.22 -5.74
CA PRO A 55 -8.11 -7.04 -6.05
C PRO A 55 -8.37 -7.36 -7.54
N ILE A 56 -9.51 -8.01 -7.81
CA ILE A 56 -9.92 -8.41 -9.15
C ILE A 56 -10.65 -7.23 -9.81
N PRO A 57 -10.32 -6.84 -11.06
CA PRO A 57 -10.96 -5.71 -11.74
C PRO A 57 -12.45 -5.95 -11.93
N ARG A 58 -13.27 -4.94 -11.62
CA ARG A 58 -14.73 -4.99 -11.82
C ARG A 58 -15.28 -3.88 -12.71
N SER A 59 -14.42 -2.94 -13.13
CA SER A 59 -14.80 -1.78 -13.92
C SER A 59 -13.67 -1.34 -14.85
N ILE A 60 -14.01 -0.55 -15.87
CA ILE A 60 -13.04 0.06 -16.79
C ILE A 60 -12.03 0.92 -16.02
N TRP A 61 -12.46 1.63 -14.98
CA TRP A 61 -11.58 2.40 -14.11
C TRP A 61 -10.51 1.54 -13.43
N ASN A 62 -10.87 0.32 -13.01
CA ASN A 62 -9.90 -0.61 -12.42
C ASN A 62 -8.87 -1.09 -13.46
N HIS A 63 -9.28 -1.27 -14.72
CA HIS A 63 -8.37 -1.57 -15.81
C HIS A 63 -7.43 -0.40 -16.14
N LEU A 64 -7.89 0.84 -15.97
CA LEU A 64 -7.04 2.04 -16.10
C LEU A 64 -6.12 2.25 -14.89
N GLY A 65 -6.22 1.41 -13.85
CA GLY A 65 -5.40 1.50 -12.66
C GLY A 65 -5.95 2.45 -11.59
N LEU A 66 -7.20 2.89 -11.72
CA LEU A 66 -7.89 3.66 -10.69
C LEU A 66 -8.69 2.73 -9.79
N TRP A 67 -8.34 2.72 -8.50
CA TRP A 67 -8.96 1.85 -7.52
C TRP A 67 -9.30 2.60 -6.24
N TRP A 68 -10.45 2.23 -5.68
CA TRP A 68 -10.81 2.56 -4.32
C TRP A 68 -11.18 1.25 -3.63
N VAL A 69 -10.40 0.88 -2.62
CA VAL A 69 -10.67 -0.33 -1.82
C VAL A 69 -10.92 0.13 -0.40
N ASN A 70 -12.13 -0.09 0.09
CA ASN A 70 -12.46 0.11 1.49
C ASN A 70 -12.92 -1.23 2.07
N LYS A 71 -12.15 -1.74 3.03
CA LYS A 71 -12.47 -2.97 3.77
C LYS A 71 -12.72 -2.57 5.22
N PRO A 72 -14.00 -2.39 5.62
CA PRO A 72 -14.33 -2.18 7.03
C PRO A 72 -13.99 -3.42 7.87
N ALA A 73 -14.21 -3.33 9.19
CA ALA A 73 -13.89 -4.36 10.19
C ALA A 73 -14.04 -5.83 9.69
N PRO A 74 -13.14 -6.75 10.10
CA PRO A 74 -12.26 -6.67 11.27
C PRO A 74 -10.84 -6.12 11.02
N ILE A 75 -10.44 -5.89 9.77
CA ILE A 75 -9.05 -5.51 9.40
C ILE A 75 -8.92 -4.00 9.08
N ASN A 76 -10.04 -3.27 9.01
CA ASN A 76 -10.14 -1.81 8.77
C ASN A 76 -9.01 -1.25 7.87
N GLN A 77 -9.12 -1.47 6.57
CA GLN A 77 -8.13 -1.07 5.58
C GLN A 77 -8.75 -0.21 4.49
N TRP A 78 -8.02 0.82 4.05
CA TRP A 78 -8.37 1.56 2.85
C TRP A 78 -7.16 1.69 1.93
N TRP A 79 -7.42 1.62 0.63
CA TRP A 79 -6.41 1.74 -0.41
C TRP A 79 -6.92 2.57 -1.57
N ILE A 80 -6.03 3.42 -2.10
CA ILE A 80 -6.21 4.18 -3.32
C ILE A 80 -5.23 3.59 -4.34
N GLY A 81 -5.74 3.11 -5.45
CA GLY A 81 -4.93 2.71 -6.60
C GLY A 81 -4.84 3.84 -7.60
N LEU A 82 -3.62 4.13 -8.02
CA LEU A 82 -3.31 5.07 -9.09
C LEU A 82 -2.63 4.32 -10.25
N PRO A 83 -2.80 4.79 -11.49
CA PRO A 83 -2.08 4.22 -12.63
C PRO A 83 -0.56 4.28 -12.39
N SER A 84 0.14 3.18 -12.67
CA SER A 84 1.57 3.03 -12.38
C SER A 84 2.48 4.00 -13.17
N PHE A 85 2.00 4.55 -14.29
CA PHE A 85 2.73 5.58 -15.01
C PHE A 85 2.75 6.93 -14.27
N LEU A 86 1.80 7.16 -13.35
CA LEU A 86 1.58 8.46 -12.73
C LEU A 86 2.75 8.84 -11.78
N PRO A 87 3.23 7.96 -10.88
CA PRO A 87 4.44 8.24 -10.09
C PRO A 87 5.68 8.50 -10.96
N VAL A 88 5.85 7.74 -12.05
CA VAL A 88 6.97 7.92 -12.98
C VAL A 88 6.88 9.29 -13.65
N LEU A 89 5.69 9.66 -14.13
CA LEU A 89 5.43 10.96 -14.75
C LEU A 89 5.73 12.11 -13.78
N ILE A 90 5.31 12.01 -12.51
CA ILE A 90 5.61 13.02 -11.48
C ILE A 90 7.12 13.19 -11.30
N VAL A 91 7.87 12.09 -11.21
CA VAL A 91 9.34 12.15 -11.05
C VAL A 91 9.98 12.81 -12.27
N LEU A 92 9.55 12.48 -13.49
CA LEU A 92 10.08 13.09 -14.72
C LEU A 92 9.76 14.58 -14.79
N LEU A 93 8.53 14.99 -14.46
CA LEU A 93 8.13 16.40 -14.43
C LEU A 93 8.91 17.18 -13.36
N PHE A 94 9.15 16.56 -12.20
CA PHE A 94 9.95 17.16 -11.14
C PHE A 94 11.40 17.38 -11.57
N ILE A 95 12.03 16.37 -12.20
CA ILE A 95 13.38 16.50 -12.76
C ILE A 95 13.43 17.60 -13.84
N TYR A 96 12.42 17.64 -14.72
CA TYR A 96 12.32 18.66 -15.75
C TYR A 96 12.23 20.07 -15.12
N TYR A 97 11.36 20.25 -14.12
CA TYR A 97 11.22 21.51 -13.40
C TYR A 97 12.54 21.98 -12.78
N LEU A 98 13.25 21.08 -12.09
CA LEU A 98 14.56 21.38 -11.49
C LEU A 98 15.66 21.73 -12.51
N ARG A 99 15.51 21.32 -13.78
CA ARG A 99 16.46 21.67 -14.84
C ARG A 99 16.14 22.98 -15.55
N CYS A 100 14.87 23.40 -15.53
CA CYS A 100 14.41 24.62 -16.17
C CYS A 100 14.41 25.84 -15.23
N THR A 101 14.64 25.63 -13.94
CA THR A 101 14.78 26.69 -12.92
C THR A 101 16.25 26.86 -12.58
#